data_AF-A0A7Y2JN91-F1
#
_entry.id   AF-A0A7Y2JN91-F1
#
_cell.length_a   1.000
_cell.length_b   1.000
_cell.length_c   1.000
_cell.angle_alpha   90.00
_cell.angle_beta   90.00
_cell.angle_gamma   90.00
#
_symmetry.space_group_name_H-M   'P 1'
#
loop_
_entity.id
_entity.type
_entity.pdbx_description
1 polymer ?
#
loop_
_entity_poly.entity_id
_entity_poly.type
_entity_poly.pdbx_seq_one_letter_code
_entity_poly.pdbx_strand_id
1 'polypeptide(L)' 'SITEVTGMEGEVISMQEVFRYQRVGLTPDNKIIGHFTATGVRSHFSERFRMWGYDLPANIFEPFAAE' A
#
# COMPACT_ATOMS: atom_id res chain seq x y z
N SER A 1 -1.72 -6.39 -5.29
CA SER A 1 -1.69 -5.05 -4.66
C SER A 1 -2.51 -5.08 -3.39
N ILE A 2 -2.37 -4.04 -2.56
CA ILE A 2 -3.21 -3.79 -1.39
C ILE A 2 -3.87 -2.45 -1.64
N THR A 3 -5.20 -2.48 -1.74
CA THR A 3 -6.02 -1.32 -2.09
C THR A 3 -7.00 -1.07 -0.94
N GLU A 4 -7.19 0.20 -0.59
CA GLU A 4 -8.23 0.59 0.35
C GLU A 4 -9.40 1.24 -0.38
N VAL A 5 -10.61 0.95 0.10
CA VAL A 5 -11.82 1.67 -0.30
C VAL A 5 -11.89 2.93 0.56
N THR A 6 -11.88 4.09 -0.09
CA THR A 6 -11.87 5.39 0.59
C THR A 6 -13.27 6.00 0.71
N GLY A 7 -14.22 5.53 -0.09
CA GLY A 7 -15.60 6.01 -0.02
C GLY A 7 -16.48 5.46 -1.14
N MET A 8 -17.70 6.00 -1.19
CA MET A 8 -18.69 5.71 -2.21
C MET A 8 -19.42 7.01 -2.55
N GLU A 9 -19.46 7.37 -3.83
CA GLU A 9 -20.23 8.53 -4.34
C GLU A 9 -21.35 7.99 -5.23
N GLY A 10 -22.58 8.01 -4.71
CA GLY A 10 -23.70 7.34 -5.37
C GLY A 10 -23.44 5.83 -5.48
N GLU A 11 -23.27 5.32 -6.70
CA GLU A 11 -22.94 3.92 -6.98
C GLU A 11 -21.45 3.68 -7.29
N VAL A 12 -20.64 4.73 -7.32
CA VAL A 12 -19.22 4.65 -7.66
C VAL A 12 -18.38 4.44 -6.40
N ILE A 13 -17.59 3.36 -6.37
CA ILE A 13 -16.64 3.09 -5.27
C ILE A 13 -15.32 3.80 -5.54
N SER A 14 -14.90 4.65 -4.61
CA SER A 14 -13.58 5.29 -4.63
C SER A 14 -12.56 4.40 -3.93
N MET A 15 -11.40 4.21 -4.55
CA MET A 15 -10.33 3.35 -4.05
C MET A 15 -8.97 3.99 -4.26
N GLN A 16 -8.01 3.65 -3.40
CA GLN A 16 -6.60 3.99 -3.61
C GLN A 16 -5.68 2.79 -3.31
N GLU A 17 -4.66 2.60 -4.14
CA GLU A 17 -3.65 1.58 -3.94
C GLU A 17 -2.62 2.08 -2.91
N VAL A 18 -2.51 1.39 -1.78
CA VAL A 18 -1.61 1.78 -0.67
C VAL A 18 -0.28 1.03 -0.79
N PHE A 19 -0.32 -0.23 -1.23
CA PHE A 19 0.86 -1.01 -1.54
C PHE A 19 0.69 -1.73 -2.86
N ARG A 20 1.77 -1.84 -3.62
CA ARG A 20 1.80 -2.60 -4.87
C ARG A 20 2.84 -3.70 -4.81
N TYR A 21 2.57 -4.80 -5.50
CA TYR A 21 3.55 -5.86 -5.61
C TYR A 21 4.52 -5.51 -6.74
N GLN A 22 5.78 -5.27 -6.39
CA GLN A 22 6.86 -5.02 -7.33
C GLN A 22 7.57 -6.33 -7.64
N ARG A 23 7.57 -6.69 -8.93
CA ARG A 23 8.37 -7.82 -9.43
C ARG A 23 9.80 -7.35 -9.58
N VAL A 24 10.73 -8.14 -9.06
CA VAL A 24 12.18 -7.88 -9.14
C VAL A 24 12.94 -8.95 -9.93
N GLY A 25 12.29 -10.07 -10.27
CA GLY A 25 12.90 -11.10 -11.08
C GLY A 25 12.06 -12.36 -11.20
N LEU A 26 12.70 -13.41 -11.69
CA LEU A 26 12.17 -14.77 -11.80
C LEU A 26 13.18 -15.75 -11.19
N THR A 27 12.68 -16.80 -10.56
CA THR A 27 13.49 -17.97 -10.20
C THR A 27 13.76 -18.82 -11.46
N PRO A 28 14.73 -19.77 -11.42
CA PRO A 28 14.99 -20.68 -12.53
C PRO A 28 13.80 -21.57 -12.93
N ASP A 29 12.86 -21.81 -12.01
CA ASP A 29 11.61 -22.53 -12.25
C ASP A 29 10.43 -21.60 -12.66
N ASN A 30 10.74 -20.40 -13.17
CA ASN A 30 9.77 -19.40 -13.64
C ASN A 30 8.78 -18.88 -12.59
N LYS A 31 9.12 -18.93 -11.29
CA LYS A 31 8.33 -18.26 -10.26
C LYS A 31 8.72 -16.80 -10.14
N ILE A 32 7.73 -15.96 -9.85
CA ILE A 32 7.94 -14.52 -9.66
C ILE A 32 8.66 -14.27 -8.34
N ILE A 33 9.75 -13.50 -8.40
CA ILE A 33 10.41 -12.89 -7.24
C ILE A 33 9.96 -11.43 -7.17
N GLY A 34 9.54 -11.00 -6.00
CA GLY A 34 9.03 -9.65 -5.77
C GLY A 34 8.64 -9.42 -4.33
N HIS A 35 8.30 -8.19 -4.02
CA HIS A 35 7.87 -7.76 -2.69
C HIS A 35 6.78 -6.69 -2.80
N PHE A 36 6.04 -6.45 -1.73
CA PHE A 36 5.16 -5.28 -1.66
C PHE A 36 5.98 -4.04 -1.34
N THR A 37 5.75 -2.98 -2.10
CA THR A 37 6.30 -1.64 -1.88
C THR A 37 5.16 -0.65 -1.71
N ALA A 38 5.32 0.34 -0.83
CA ALA A 38 4.31 1.38 -0.67
C ALA A 38 4.25 2.27 -1.92
N THR A 39 3.09 2.89 -2.15
CA THR A 39 2.86 3.76 -3.31
C THR A 39 3.20 5.22 -3.04
N GLY A 40 3.58 5.59 -1.80
CA GLY A 40 3.67 6.98 -1.36
C GLY A 40 2.35 7.53 -0.81
N VAL A 41 1.24 6.80 -0.97
CA VAL A 41 -0.08 7.21 -0.49
C VAL A 41 -0.27 6.77 0.95
N ARG A 42 -0.55 7.71 1.84
CA ARG A 42 -0.89 7.42 3.23
C ARG A 42 -2.32 6.90 3.33
N SER A 43 -2.51 5.78 4.04
CA SER A 43 -3.83 5.20 4.28
C SER A 43 -4.74 6.18 5.03
N HIS A 44 -5.99 6.31 4.56
CA HIS A 44 -7.06 7.03 5.29
C HIS A 44 -7.27 6.47 6.70
N PHE A 45 -7.01 5.18 6.90
CA PHE A 45 -7.16 4.52 8.19
C PHE A 45 -6.11 4.98 9.23
N SER A 46 -5.05 5.68 8.81
CA SER A 46 -4.05 6.26 9.72
C SER A 46 -4.65 7.15 10.79
N GLU A 47 -5.70 7.92 10.44
CA GLU A 47 -6.39 8.77 11.41
C GLU A 47 -7.10 7.94 12.49
N ARG A 48 -7.69 6.81 12.11
CA ARG A 48 -8.34 5.90 13.04
C ARG A 48 -7.34 5.22 13.99
N PHE A 49 -6.17 4.84 13.49
CA PHE A 49 -5.07 4.39 14.36
C PHE A 49 -4.70 5.47 15.39
N ARG A 50 -4.62 6.74 14.98
CA ARG A 50 -4.33 7.86 15.89
C ARG A 50 -5.41 8.03 16.96
N MET A 51 -6.69 7.89 16.60
CA MET A 51 -7.81 7.90 17.56
C MET A 51 -7.71 6.76 18.60
N TRP A 52 -7.08 5.65 18.24
CA TRP A 52 -6.79 4.53 19.15
C TRP A 52 -5.48 4.70 19.93
N GLY A 53 -4.79 5.83 19.77
CA GLY A 53 -3.52 6.12 20.44
C GLY A 53 -2.28 5.60 19.71
N TYR A 54 -2.42 5.14 18.45
CA TYR A 54 -1.30 4.66 17.64
C TYR A 54 -0.99 5.65 16.52
N ASP A 55 0.16 6.33 16.60
CA ASP A 55 0.63 7.12 15.46
C ASP A 55 1.48 6.26 14.54
N LEU A 56 0.96 5.97 13.35
CA LEU A 56 1.69 5.19 12.36
C LEU A 56 2.87 6.00 11.81
N PRO A 57 4.11 5.46 11.86
CA PRO A 57 5.27 6.06 11.23
C PRO A 57 5.04 6.34 9.74
N ALA A 58 5.45 7.53 9.27
CA ALA A 58 5.28 7.93 7.87
C ALA A 58 6.05 7.03 6.89
N ASN A 59 7.20 6.51 7.32
CA ASN A 59 8.07 5.64 6.51
C ASN A 59 7.42 4.31 6.10
N ILE A 60 6.33 3.88 6.75
CA ILE A 60 5.55 2.72 6.30
C ILE A 60 5.01 2.91 4.89
N PHE A 61 4.69 4.17 4.53
CA PHE A 61 4.10 4.52 3.24
C PHE A 61 5.11 5.07 2.23
N GLU A 62 6.41 5.04 2.56
CA GLU A 62 7.47 5.44 1.64
C GLU A 62 7.80 4.29 0.67
N PRO A 63 7.85 4.53 -0.64
CA PRO A 63 8.24 3.51 -1.60
C PRO A 63 9.63 2.97 -1.29
N PHE A 64 9.81 1.65 -1.41
CA PHE A 64 11.12 1.04 -1.43
C PHE A 64 11.87 1.53 -2.68
N ALA A 65 12.87 2.39 -2.49
CA ALA A 65 13.88 2.68 -3.50
C ALA A 65 15.04 1.69 -3.26
N ALA A 66 15.36 0.88 -4.26
CA ALA A 66 16.64 0.16 -4.23
C ALA A 66 17.75 1.21 -4.34
N GLU A 67 18.65 1.24 -3.36
CA GLU A 67 19.89 2.03 -3.39
C GLU A 67 20.87 1.47 -4.44
#